data_AF-A0A2U3QUM3-F1
#
_entry.id   AF-A0A2U3QUM3-F1
#
_cell.length_a   1.000
_cell.length_b   1.000
_cell.length_c   1.000
_cell.angle_alpha   90.00
_cell.angle_beta   90.00
_cell.angle_gamma   90.00
#
_symmetry.space_group_name_H-M   'P 1'
#
loop_
_entity.id
_entity.type
_entity.pdbx_description
1 polymer ?
#
loop_
_entity_poly.entity_id
_entity_poly.type
_entity_poly.pdbx_seq_one_letter_code
_entity_poly.pdbx_strand_id
1 'polypeptide(L)'
;MREHFENGNIKLNVQNDIKTVLIGDSFRIKAVISQLIGSAIINSSKNSKITININQYSEILQFTVQNIGLSTSKEKLERINAELENLNLVTYQELGEGLAFIKHLTDQLKGRLKAKEENNYITFAFEVPITSFNSSLG
;
A
#
# COMPACT_ATOMS: atom_id res chain seq x y z
N MET A 1 5.15 13.00 -15.82
CA MET A 1 5.71 13.96 -14.83
C MET A 1 5.24 13.51 -13.44
N ARG A 2 5.97 13.80 -12.35
CA ARG A 2 5.54 13.49 -10.97
C ARG A 2 5.55 14.76 -10.11
N GLU A 3 4.57 14.88 -9.23
CA GLU A 3 4.54 15.88 -8.17
C GLU A 3 5.23 15.31 -6.93
N HIS A 4 6.05 16.12 -6.30
CA HIS A 4 6.88 15.72 -5.16
C HIS A 4 6.57 16.62 -3.96
N PHE A 5 6.25 16.00 -2.84
CA PHE A 5 6.01 16.68 -1.57
C PHE A 5 6.89 16.05 -0.50
N GLU A 6 7.54 16.87 0.31
CA GLU A 6 8.37 16.41 1.42
C GLU A 6 7.99 17.14 2.71
N ASN A 7 7.84 16.39 3.80
CA ASN A 7 7.64 16.94 5.14
C ASN A 7 8.37 16.06 6.15
N GLY A 8 9.42 16.60 6.77
CA GLY A 8 10.30 15.83 7.64
C GLY A 8 10.90 14.62 6.93
N ASN A 9 10.67 13.42 7.47
CA ASN A 9 11.18 12.16 6.92
C ASN A 9 10.21 11.48 5.94
N ILE A 10 9.12 12.14 5.54
CA ILE A 10 8.14 11.59 4.59
C ILE A 10 8.33 12.24 3.23
N LYS A 11 8.47 11.42 2.19
CA LYS A 11 8.43 11.82 0.78
C LYS A 11 7.21 11.22 0.11
N LEU A 12 6.37 12.07 -0.45
CA LEU A 12 5.20 11.69 -1.24
C LEU A 12 5.46 12.02 -2.71
N ASN A 13 5.28 11.02 -3.56
CA ASN A 13 5.34 11.16 -5.01
C ASN A 13 3.98 10.82 -5.59
N VAL A 14 3.40 11.74 -6.37
CA VAL A 14 2.10 11.55 -7.01
C VAL A 14 2.27 11.63 -8.52
N GLN A 15 1.73 10.66 -9.25
CA GLN A 15 1.65 10.74 -10.70
C GLN A 15 0.73 11.91 -11.13
N ASN A 16 1.21 12.80 -12.00
CA ASN A 16 0.49 14.04 -12.36
C ASN A 16 -0.84 13.80 -13.10
N ASP A 17 -0.97 12.70 -13.83
CA ASP A 17 -2.10 12.38 -14.71
C ASP A 17 -3.06 11.36 -14.08
N ILE A 18 -3.14 11.31 -12.74
CA ILE A 18 -4.20 10.57 -12.06
C ILE A 18 -5.54 11.21 -12.42
N LYS A 19 -6.37 10.45 -13.14
CA LYS A 19 -7.71 10.87 -13.54
C LYS A 19 -8.59 11.03 -12.30
N THR A 20 -9.56 11.93 -12.39
CA THR A 20 -10.64 11.97 -11.40
C THR A 20 -11.36 10.63 -11.39
N VAL A 21 -11.31 9.95 -10.25
CA VAL A 21 -11.81 8.59 -10.07
C VAL A 21 -12.89 8.59 -9.00
N LEU A 22 -13.93 7.79 -9.22
CA LEU A 22 -14.87 7.51 -8.15
C LEU A 22 -14.24 6.43 -7.26
N ILE A 23 -13.86 6.84 -6.05
CA ILE A 23 -13.37 5.92 -5.03
C ILE A 23 -14.55 5.54 -4.14
N GLY A 24 -14.96 4.28 -4.19
CA GLY A 24 -16.15 3.80 -3.49
C GLY A 24 -16.09 3.97 -1.96
N ASP A 25 -14.92 3.72 -1.35
CA ASP A 25 -14.74 3.83 0.10
C ASP A 25 -13.38 4.45 0.46
N SER A 26 -13.34 5.79 0.46
CA SER A 26 -12.15 6.57 0.79
C SER A 26 -11.72 6.40 2.25
N PHE A 27 -12.63 6.08 3.17
CA PHE A 27 -12.32 5.85 4.58
C PHE A 27 -11.47 4.59 4.76
N ARG A 28 -11.83 3.48 4.09
CA ARG A 28 -11.03 2.25 4.13
C ARG A 28 -9.67 2.42 3.47
N ILE A 29 -9.60 3.11 2.33
CA ILE A 29 -8.32 3.40 1.67
C ILE A 29 -7.42 4.23 2.59
N LYS A 30 -7.97 5.28 3.22
CA LYS A 30 -7.24 6.07 4.21
C LYS A 30 -6.76 5.22 5.39
N ALA A 31 -7.60 4.31 5.89
CA ALA A 31 -7.22 3.41 6.97
C ALA A 31 -6.07 2.46 6.57
N VAL A 32 -6.14 1.83 5.39
CA VAL A 32 -5.07 0.99 4.85
C VAL A 32 -3.76 1.77 4.74
N ILE A 33 -3.78 2.94 4.08
CA ILE A 33 -2.59 3.77 3.89
C ILE A 33 -2.01 4.21 5.25
N SER A 34 -2.85 4.63 6.18
CA SER A 34 -2.41 5.07 7.52
C SER A 34 -1.72 3.94 8.29
N GLN A 35 -2.24 2.72 8.21
CA GLN A 35 -1.65 1.56 8.86
C GLN A 35 -0.33 1.12 8.21
N LEU A 36 -0.24 1.20 6.87
CA LEU A 36 1.02 0.94 6.16
C LEU A 36 2.10 1.96 6.53
N ILE A 37 1.75 3.25 6.62
CA ILE A 37 2.67 4.30 7.08
C ILE A 37 3.07 4.06 8.54
N GLY A 38 2.12 3.72 9.41
CA GLY A 38 2.41 3.38 10.81
C GLY A 38 3.37 2.20 10.95
N SER A 39 3.14 1.13 10.18
CA SER A 39 4.04 -0.02 10.11
C SER A 39 5.43 0.37 9.63
N ALA A 40 5.54 1.20 8.59
CA ALA A 40 6.81 1.72 8.10
C ALA A 40 7.55 2.54 9.17
N ILE A 41 6.87 3.38 9.94
CA ILE A 41 7.47 4.16 11.03
C ILE A 41 8.02 3.25 12.13
N ILE A 42 7.24 2.25 12.55
CA ILE A 42 7.61 1.31 13.63
C ILE A 42 8.80 0.42 13.21
N ASN A 43 8.79 -0.05 11.97
CA ASN A 43 9.74 -1.05 11.48
C ASN A 43 11.00 -0.45 10.81
N SER A 44 11.22 0.86 10.96
CA SER A 44 12.40 1.52 10.41
C SER A 44 13.30 2.11 11.49
N SER A 45 14.56 2.34 11.14
CA SER A 45 15.49 3.07 11.99
C SER A 45 15.02 4.50 12.24
N LYS A 46 15.34 5.05 13.42
CA LYS A 46 15.02 6.43 13.76
C LYS A 46 15.53 7.39 12.68
N ASN A 47 14.68 8.33 12.25
CA ASN A 47 14.95 9.31 11.19
C ASN A 47 15.12 8.74 9.77
N SER A 48 14.78 7.47 9.53
CA SER A 48 14.77 6.94 8.15
C SER A 48 13.69 7.60 7.31
N LYS A 49 13.98 7.77 6.01
CA LYS A 49 13.01 8.29 5.04
C LYS A 49 11.96 7.23 4.69
N ILE A 50 10.68 7.60 4.76
CA ILE A 50 9.56 6.81 4.26
C ILE A 50 9.13 7.42 2.93
N THR A 51 9.06 6.60 1.89
CA THR A 51 8.65 7.03 0.56
C THR A 51 7.29 6.46 0.23
N ILE A 52 6.35 7.33 -0.11
CA ILE A 52 5.00 6.99 -0.54
C ILE A 52 4.89 7.33 -2.02
N ASN A 53 4.42 6.40 -2.84
CA ASN A 53 4.10 6.67 -4.24
C ASN A 53 2.63 6.38 -4.52
N ILE A 54 2.01 7.24 -5.31
CA ILE A 54 0.66 7.06 -5.81
C ILE A 54 0.73 7.03 -7.33
N ASN A 55 0.31 5.90 -7.92
CA ASN A 55 0.27 5.72 -9.37
C ASN A 55 -1.11 5.20 -9.78
N GLN A 56 -1.56 5.56 -10.97
CA GLN A 56 -2.75 5.01 -11.59
C GLN A 56 -2.35 4.22 -12.85
N TYR A 57 -2.79 2.96 -12.91
CA TYR A 57 -2.64 2.10 -14.08
C TYR A 57 -4.02 1.66 -14.56
N SER A 58 -4.51 2.29 -15.62
CA SER A 58 -5.87 2.02 -16.14
C SER A 58 -6.93 2.21 -15.02
N GLU A 59 -7.59 1.12 -14.64
CA GLU A 59 -8.63 1.04 -13.60
C GLU A 59 -8.09 0.61 -12.22
N ILE A 60 -6.78 0.74 -11.99
CA ILE A 60 -6.15 0.44 -10.69
C ILE A 60 -5.46 1.68 -10.15
N LEU A 61 -5.76 2.02 -8.90
CA LEU A 61 -4.98 2.98 -8.11
C LEU A 61 -4.04 2.20 -7.19
N GLN A 62 -2.75 2.45 -7.35
CA GLN A 62 -1.69 1.81 -6.58
C GLN A 62 -1.06 2.81 -5.61
N PHE A 63 -1.01 2.43 -4.34
CA PHE A 63 -0.25 3.08 -3.30
C PHE A 63 0.94 2.20 -2.95
N THR A 64 2.14 2.75 -2.95
CA THR A 64 3.30 2.06 -2.38
C THR A 64 3.81 2.82 -1.18
N VAL A 65 4.11 2.10 -0.09
CA VAL A 65 4.76 2.63 1.10
C VAL A 65 6.07 1.86 1.27
N GLN A 66 7.17 2.59 1.17
CA GLN A 66 8.52 2.05 1.22
C GLN A 66 9.27 2.62 2.41
N ASN A 67 10.01 1.75 3.09
CA ASN A 67 10.87 2.11 4.21
C ASN A 67 12.14 1.25 4.22
N ILE A 68 13.16 1.71 4.94
CA ILE A 68 14.36 0.89 5.17
C ILE A 68 13.95 -0.26 6.10
N GLY A 69 14.11 -1.49 5.61
CA GLY A 69 13.77 -2.69 6.36
C GLY A 69 14.90 -3.12 7.29
N LEU A 70 14.54 -3.56 8.49
CA LEU A 70 15.38 -4.47 9.27
C LEU A 70 15.24 -5.86 8.62
N SER A 71 16.35 -6.48 8.25
CA SER A 71 16.39 -7.65 7.36
C SER A 71 15.35 -8.71 7.74
N THR A 72 14.41 -8.97 6.84
CA THR A 72 13.46 -10.08 6.95
C THR A 72 14.00 -11.21 6.08
N SER A 73 13.92 -12.47 6.51
CA SER A 73 14.33 -13.56 5.60
C SER A 73 13.38 -13.56 4.38
N LYS A 74 13.93 -13.71 3.17
CA LYS A 74 13.13 -13.80 1.93
C LYS A 74 11.98 -14.80 2.07
N GLU A 75 12.26 -15.93 2.70
CA GLU A 75 11.29 -16.98 2.98
C GLU A 75 10.11 -16.50 3.84
N LYS A 76 10.35 -15.69 4.87
CA LYS A 76 9.28 -15.12 5.70
C LYS A 76 8.41 -14.16 4.88
N LEU A 77 9.02 -13.35 4.01
CA LEU A 77 8.27 -12.44 3.14
C LEU A 77 7.42 -13.20 2.11
N GLU A 78 7.92 -14.31 1.59
CA GLU A 78 7.16 -15.22 0.71
C GLU A 78 5.94 -15.80 1.43
N ARG A 79 6.08 -16.28 2.67
CA ARG A 79 4.94 -16.78 3.45
C ARG A 79 3.92 -15.69 3.80
N ILE A 80 4.39 -14.49 4.16
CA ILE A 80 3.50 -13.31 4.35
C ILE A 80 2.72 -13.03 3.05
N ASN A 81 3.38 -12.98 1.89
CA ASN A 81 2.70 -12.75 0.62
C ASN A 81 1.72 -13.86 0.27
N ALA A 82 2.03 -15.12 0.57
CA ALA A 82 1.12 -16.23 0.36
C ALA A 82 -0.19 -16.06 1.16
N GLU A 83 -0.11 -15.60 2.41
CA GLU A 83 -1.30 -15.27 3.21
C GLU A 83 -2.03 -14.03 2.69
N LEU A 84 -1.31 -13.00 2.22
CA LEU A 84 -1.90 -11.80 1.62
C LEU A 84 -2.59 -12.05 0.28
N GLU A 85 -2.15 -13.04 -0.49
CA GLU A 85 -2.77 -13.38 -1.78
C GLU A 85 -3.95 -14.38 -1.60
N ASN A 86 -4.06 -15.04 -0.45
CA ASN A 86 -5.11 -16.01 -0.20
C ASN A 86 -6.42 -15.35 0.28
N LEU A 87 -7.49 -15.50 -0.49
CA LEU A 87 -8.82 -14.98 -0.19
C LEU A 87 -9.65 -15.90 0.72
N ASN A 88 -9.25 -17.17 0.85
CA ASN A 88 -9.99 -18.19 1.60
C ASN A 88 -9.38 -18.46 2.99
N LEU A 89 -8.39 -17.69 3.40
CA LEU A 89 -7.72 -17.86 4.67
C LEU A 89 -8.65 -17.43 5.82
N VAL A 90 -8.88 -18.33 6.78
CA VAL A 90 -9.71 -18.05 7.97
C VAL A 90 -8.86 -17.55 9.14
N THR A 91 -7.60 -18.00 9.20
CA THR A 91 -6.63 -17.64 10.24
C THR A 91 -5.29 -17.32 9.62
N TYR A 92 -4.65 -16.25 10.09
CA TYR A 92 -3.31 -15.84 9.66
C TYR A 92 -2.26 -16.37 10.65
N GLN A 93 -1.21 -17.01 10.15
CA GLN A 93 -0.09 -17.48 10.96
C GLN A 93 1.10 -16.52 10.89
N GLU A 94 1.32 -15.91 9.73
CA GLU A 94 2.46 -15.03 9.46
C GLU A 94 2.09 -13.55 9.59
N LEU A 95 0.83 -13.18 9.33
CA LEU A 95 0.38 -11.80 9.49
C LEU A 95 0.20 -11.45 10.97
N GLY A 96 0.95 -10.44 11.43
CA GLY A 96 0.61 -9.74 12.67
C GLY A 96 -0.70 -8.96 12.55
N GLU A 97 -1.25 -8.52 13.69
CA GLU A 97 -2.57 -7.86 13.77
C GLU A 97 -2.76 -6.72 12.76
N GLY A 98 -1.73 -5.88 12.58
CA GLY A 98 -1.79 -4.76 11.63
C GLY A 98 -1.94 -5.22 10.18
N LEU A 99 -1.18 -6.22 9.74
CA LEU A 99 -1.27 -6.75 8.38
C LEU A 99 -2.55 -7.55 8.16
N ALA A 100 -3.01 -8.29 9.18
CA ALA A 100 -4.30 -8.98 9.13
C ALA A 100 -5.47 -7.99 8.95
N PHE A 101 -5.44 -6.86 9.68
CA PHE A 101 -6.43 -5.79 9.53
C PHE A 101 -6.36 -5.14 8.15
N ILE A 102 -5.17 -4.81 7.65
CA ILE A 102 -5.00 -4.25 6.31
C ILE A 102 -5.50 -5.23 5.24
N LYS A 103 -5.19 -6.53 5.36
CA LYS A 103 -5.68 -7.58 4.45
C LYS A 103 -7.21 -7.61 4.43
N HIS A 104 -7.85 -7.64 5.59
CA HIS A 104 -9.31 -7.58 5.69
C HIS A 104 -9.89 -6.36 4.95
N LEU A 105 -9.36 -5.16 5.17
CA LEU A 105 -9.82 -3.96 4.47
C LEU A 105 -9.57 -4.02 2.97
N THR A 106 -8.44 -4.56 2.55
CA THR A 106 -8.06 -4.73 1.15
C THR A 106 -9.03 -5.67 0.42
N ASP A 107 -9.42 -6.78 1.06
CA ASP A 107 -10.39 -7.72 0.50
C ASP A 107 -11.77 -7.07 0.32
N GLN A 108 -12.24 -6.28 1.30
CA GLN A 108 -13.50 -5.55 1.20
C GLN A 108 -13.51 -4.55 0.04
N LEU A 109 -12.34 -4.00 -0.29
CA LEU A 109 -12.14 -3.11 -1.43
C LEU A 109 -11.92 -3.85 -2.75
N LYS A 110 -11.95 -5.19 -2.75
CA LYS A 110 -11.57 -6.04 -3.90
C LYS A 110 -10.18 -5.68 -4.44
N GLY A 111 -9.31 -5.24 -3.54
CA GLY A 111 -7.95 -4.82 -3.83
C GLY A 111 -6.94 -5.96 -3.72
N ARG A 112 -5.66 -5.60 -3.80
CA ARG A 112 -4.53 -6.50 -3.57
C ARG A 112 -3.50 -5.84 -2.67
N LEU A 113 -2.86 -6.63 -1.81
CA LEU A 113 -1.74 -6.19 -0.98
C LEU A 113 -0.54 -7.11 -1.25
N LYS A 114 0.63 -6.53 -1.45
CA LYS A 114 1.89 -7.28 -1.65
C LYS A 114 3.04 -6.60 -0.93
N ALA A 115 3.99 -7.37 -0.43
CA ALA A 115 5.23 -6.89 0.14
C ALA A 115 6.43 -7.35 -0.70
N LYS A 116 7.39 -6.45 -0.95
CA LYS A 116 8.65 -6.75 -1.64
C LYS A 116 9.82 -6.20 -0.85
N GLU A 117 10.91 -6.96 -0.76
CA GLU A 117 12.20 -6.49 -0.27
C GLU A 117 13.20 -6.35 -1.42
N GLU A 118 13.86 -5.20 -1.52
CA GLU A 118 14.86 -4.92 -2.54
C GLU A 118 15.86 -3.88 -2.02
N ASN A 119 17.16 -4.13 -2.12
CA ASN A 119 18.22 -3.21 -1.70
C ASN A 119 18.05 -2.68 -0.25
N ASN A 120 17.66 -3.55 0.69
CA ASN A 120 17.34 -3.22 2.10
C ASN A 120 16.10 -2.35 2.30
N TYR A 121 15.27 -2.17 1.28
CA TYR A 121 13.98 -1.52 1.40
C TYR A 121 12.87 -2.54 1.40
N ILE A 122 11.93 -2.42 2.33
CA ILE A 122 10.66 -3.12 2.30
C ILE A 122 9.64 -2.16 1.68
N THR A 123 8.89 -2.66 0.70
CA THR A 123 7.84 -1.91 0.01
C THR A 123 6.55 -2.70 0.09
N PHE A 124 5.53 -2.11 0.71
CA PHE A 124 4.15 -2.59 0.60
C PHE A 124 3.46 -1.90 -0.57
N ALA A 125 2.84 -2.67 -1.45
CA ALA A 125 2.02 -2.21 -2.55
C ALA A 125 0.55 -2.58 -2.27
N PHE A 126 -0.29 -1.56 -2.14
CA PHE A 126 -1.73 -1.67 -2.02
C PHE A 126 -2.38 -1.19 -3.32
N GLU A 127 -3.15 -2.06 -3.96
CA GLU A 127 -3.84 -1.80 -5.22
C GLU A 127 -5.33 -1.88 -5.00
N VAL A 128 -6.07 -0.88 -5.49
CA VAL A 128 -7.52 -0.86 -5.41
C VAL A 128 -8.12 -0.59 -6.80
N PRO A 129 -9.14 -1.35 -7.22
CA PRO A 129 -9.88 -1.02 -8.43
C PRO A 129 -10.60 0.31 -8.28
N ILE A 130 -10.57 1.10 -9.34
CA ILE A 130 -11.19 2.42 -9.44
C ILE A 130 -12.07 2.45 -10.68
N THR A 131 -13.22 3.10 -10.56
CA THR A 131 -14.08 3.37 -11.73
C THR A 131 -13.73 4.75 -12.26
N SER A 132 -13.46 4.83 -13.56
CA SER A 132 -13.28 6.12 -14.22
C SER A 132 -14.59 6.91 -14.16
N PHE A 133 -14.50 8.18 -13.74
CA PHE A 133 -15.66 9.06 -13.83
C PHE A 133 -15.79 9.50 -15.30
N ASN A 134 -16.69 8.88 -16.06
CA ASN A 134 -17.08 9.39 -17.36
C ASN A 134 -17.99 10.59 -17.16
N SER A 135 -17.43 11.80 -17.15
CA SER A 135 -18.21 13.03 -17.30
C SER A 135 -18.64 13.18 -18.77
N SER A 136 -19.51 12.29 -19.24
CA SER A 136 -20.30 12.49 -20.45
C SER A 136 -21.73 12.85 -20.06
N LEU A 137 -21.87 13.94 -19.30
CA LEU A 137 -23.10 14.69 -19.08
C LEU A 137 -22.69 16.15 -18.87
N GLY A 138 -22.79 16.94 -19.95
CA GLY A 138 -22.44 18.36 -20.01
C GLY A 138 -22.09 18.77 -21.43
#